data_AF-A0A7X7LAU1-F1
#
_entry.id   AF-A0A7X7LAU1-F1
#
_cell.length_a   1.000
_cell.length_b   1.000
_cell.length_c   1.000
_cell.angle_alpha   90.00
_cell.angle_beta   90.00
_cell.angle_gamma   90.00
#
_symmetry.space_group_name_H-M   'P 1'
#
loop_
_entity.id
_entity.type
_entity.pdbx_description
1 polymer ?
#
loop_
_entity_poly.entity_id
_entity_poly.type
_entity_poly.pdbx_seq_one_letter_code
_entity_poly.pdbx_strand_id
1 'polypeptide(L)'
;MIPSRAHAAPEGGAQLAEHAGGQSASAAALGMKYLSAAIAVGLGSIAGGIAVAMVGSAAMGAVAERPELMGRSLIYVGLAEGLAIYGMVIAILILVT
;
A
#
# COMPACT_ATOMS: atom_id res chain seq x y z
N MET A 1 -52.56 -38.69 -22.56
CA MET A 1 -51.44 -39.13 -23.41
C MET A 1 -50.40 -38.03 -23.40
N ILE A 2 -49.29 -38.23 -22.68
CA ILE A 2 -48.19 -37.25 -22.55
C ILE A 2 -47.09 -37.65 -23.53
N PRO A 3 -46.59 -36.71 -24.36
CA PRO A 3 -45.19 -36.69 -24.77
C PRO A 3 -44.59 -35.29 -24.54
N SER A 4 -43.30 -35.05 -24.31
CA SER A 4 -42.12 -35.79 -23.86
C SER A 4 -41.04 -34.71 -23.80
N ARG A 5 -40.33 -34.55 -22.69
CA ARG A 5 -39.27 -33.53 -22.54
C ARG A 5 -38.21 -33.67 -23.65
N ALA A 6 -37.95 -32.60 -24.40
CA ALA A 6 -36.76 -32.45 -25.26
C ALA A 6 -36.18 -31.06 -24.97
N HIS A 7 -35.23 -30.99 -24.04
CA HIS A 7 -33.78 -31.01 -24.26
C HIS A 7 -33.23 -29.58 -24.14
N ALA A 8 -32.91 -29.20 -22.90
CA ALA A 8 -32.15 -27.99 -22.61
C ALA A 8 -30.77 -28.09 -23.28
N ALA A 9 -30.39 -27.07 -24.05
CA ALA A 9 -29.06 -26.96 -24.62
C ALA A 9 -28.01 -26.84 -23.48
N PRO A 10 -26.77 -27.33 -23.68
CA PRO A 10 -25.72 -27.18 -22.69
C PRO A 10 -25.20 -25.74 -22.73
N GLU A 11 -25.60 -24.91 -21.77
CA GLU A 11 -25.00 -23.57 -21.54
C GLU A 11 -23.55 -23.64 -21.02
N GLY A 12 -23.03 -24.85 -20.79
CA GLY A 12 -21.72 -25.10 -20.21
C GLY A 12 -20.50 -24.68 -21.05
N GLY A 13 -20.66 -24.33 -22.34
CA GLY A 13 -19.55 -23.90 -23.19
C GLY A 13 -19.11 -22.45 -22.97
N ALA A 14 -20.07 -21.55 -22.72
CA ALA A 14 -19.80 -20.12 -22.57
C ALA A 14 -19.20 -19.79 -21.18
N GLN A 15 -19.66 -20.46 -20.13
CA GLN A 15 -19.15 -20.27 -18.76
C GLN A 15 -17.68 -20.72 -18.59
N LEU A 16 -17.23 -21.75 -19.31
CA LEU A 16 -15.84 -22.25 -19.18
C LEU A 16 -14.81 -21.30 -19.80
N ALA A 17 -15.17 -20.58 -20.88
CA ALA A 17 -14.28 -19.60 -21.51
C ALA A 17 -14.16 -18.30 -20.68
N GLU A 18 -15.24 -17.88 -20.02
CA GLU A 18 -15.27 -16.70 -19.16
C GLU A 18 -14.43 -16.90 -17.88
N HIS A 19 -14.45 -18.12 -17.32
CA HIS A 19 -13.70 -18.46 -16.09
C HIS A 19 -12.18 -18.52 -16.32
N ALA A 20 -11.71 -18.88 -17.52
CA ALA A 20 -10.29 -18.93 -17.84
C ALA A 20 -9.67 -17.53 -18.04
N GLY A 21 -10.42 -16.56 -18.58
CA GLY A 21 -9.99 -15.17 -18.71
C GLY A 21 -10.12 -14.36 -17.40
N GLY A 22 -11.18 -14.59 -16.63
CA GLY A 22 -11.48 -13.85 -15.41
C GLY A 22 -10.53 -14.13 -14.24
N GLN A 23 -10.01 -15.35 -14.10
CA GLN A 23 -9.10 -15.72 -13.00
C GLN A 23 -7.71 -15.08 -13.14
N SER A 24 -7.18 -14.98 -14.36
CA SER A 24 -5.88 -14.36 -14.62
C SER A 24 -5.93 -12.84 -14.41
N ALA A 25 -7.01 -12.19 -14.85
CA ALA A 25 -7.24 -10.77 -14.63
C ALA A 25 -7.38 -10.43 -13.12
N SER A 26 -8.06 -11.28 -12.35
CA SER A 26 -8.18 -11.11 -10.89
C SER A 26 -6.83 -11.28 -10.18
N ALA A 27 -6.00 -12.25 -10.58
CA ALA A 27 -4.68 -12.46 -9.99
C ALA A 27 -3.72 -11.29 -10.32
N ALA A 28 -3.75 -10.80 -11.56
CA ALA A 28 -2.97 -9.62 -11.97
C ALA A 28 -3.41 -8.36 -11.22
N ALA A 29 -4.72 -8.15 -11.01
CA ALA A 29 -5.24 -7.03 -10.23
C ALA A 29 -4.77 -7.07 -8.77
N LEU A 30 -4.80 -8.23 -8.12
CA LEU A 30 -4.25 -8.40 -6.77
C LEU A 30 -2.74 -8.18 -6.73
N GLY A 31 -1.99 -8.67 -7.73
CA GLY A 31 -0.55 -8.43 -7.85
C GLY A 31 -0.21 -6.93 -7.94
N MET A 32 -0.94 -6.19 -8.79
CA MET A 32 -0.79 -4.74 -8.93
C MET A 32 -1.16 -3.98 -7.64
N LYS A 33 -2.18 -4.46 -6.92
CA LYS A 33 -2.56 -3.92 -5.60
C LYS A 33 -1.43 -4.05 -4.58
N TYR A 34 -0.78 -5.21 -4.49
CA TYR A 34 0.36 -5.38 -3.59
C TYR A 34 1.59 -4.60 -4.02
N LEU A 35 1.88 -4.55 -5.32
CA LEU A 35 3.03 -3.80 -5.85
C LEU A 35 2.89 -2.29 -5.57
N SER A 36 1.71 -1.72 -5.82
CA SER A 36 1.44 -0.31 -5.53
C SER A 36 1.52 0.01 -4.04
N ALA A 37 1.01 -0.87 -3.16
CA ALA A 37 1.17 -0.72 -1.71
C ALA A 37 2.63 -0.76 -1.27
N ALA A 38 3.43 -1.68 -1.82
CA ALA A 38 4.87 -1.79 -1.52
C ALA A 38 5.65 -0.55 -1.98
N ILE A 39 5.33 -0.02 -3.16
CA ILE A 39 5.98 1.22 -3.66
C ILE A 39 5.62 2.41 -2.79
N ALA A 40 4.34 2.55 -2.38
CA ALA A 40 3.89 3.65 -1.53
C ALA A 40 4.64 3.69 -0.18
N VAL A 41 4.74 2.54 0.50
CA VAL A 41 5.45 2.47 1.80
C VAL A 41 6.97 2.57 1.61
N GLY A 42 7.51 1.95 0.57
CA GLY A 42 8.96 1.92 0.31
C GLY A 42 9.51 3.31 0.02
N LEU A 43 8.90 4.04 -0.92
CA LEU A 43 9.32 5.40 -1.25
C LEU A 43 9.07 6.38 -0.09
N GLY A 44 7.93 6.25 0.60
CA GLY A 44 7.65 7.07 1.78
C GLY A 44 8.68 6.87 2.90
N SER A 45 9.09 5.63 3.15
CA SER A 45 10.10 5.30 4.16
C SER A 45 11.49 5.79 3.78
N ILE A 46 11.88 5.72 2.49
CA ILE A 46 13.15 6.27 2.02
C ILE A 46 13.18 7.79 2.18
N ALA A 47 12.11 8.48 1.74
CA ALA A 47 12.00 9.93 1.89
C ALA A 47 12.00 10.35 3.37
N GLY A 48 11.23 9.66 4.21
CA GLY A 48 11.19 9.87 5.66
C GLY A 48 12.54 9.65 6.31
N GLY A 49 13.25 8.55 5.99
CA GLY A 49 14.59 8.27 6.52
C GLY A 49 15.62 9.35 6.17
N ILE A 50 15.59 9.86 4.93
CA ILE A 50 16.46 10.97 4.51
C ILE A 50 16.11 12.25 5.29
N ALA A 51 14.83 12.59 5.40
CA ALA A 51 14.38 13.75 6.16
C ALA A 51 14.78 13.67 7.64
N VAL A 52 14.55 12.51 8.27
CA VAL A 52 14.91 12.25 9.67
C VAL A 52 16.42 12.32 9.88
N ALA A 53 17.24 11.82 8.96
CA ALA A 53 18.70 11.91 9.07
C ALA A 53 19.19 13.38 9.06
N MET A 54 18.62 14.21 8.20
CA MET A 54 18.98 15.64 8.12
C MET A 54 18.48 16.42 9.34
N VAL A 55 17.23 16.23 9.73
CA VAL A 55 16.63 16.93 10.89
C VAL A 55 17.27 16.46 12.20
N GLY A 56 17.49 15.16 12.34
CA GLY A 56 18.09 14.55 13.53
C GLY A 56 19.53 14.99 13.75
N SER A 57 20.36 15.06 12.71
CA SER A 57 21.74 15.53 12.84
C SER A 57 21.81 17.01 13.26
N ALA A 58 20.99 17.88 12.65
CA ALA A 58 20.89 19.28 13.06
C ALA A 58 20.36 19.43 14.50
N ALA A 59 19.35 18.64 14.86
CA ALA A 59 18.76 18.62 16.20
C ALA A 59 19.77 18.20 17.28
N MET A 60 20.58 17.17 17.03
CA MET A 60 21.62 16.73 17.97
C MET A 60 22.74 17.76 18.11
N GLY A 61 23.11 18.45 17.02
CA GLY A 61 24.04 19.58 17.08
C GLY A 61 23.54 20.70 17.99
N ALA A 62 22.27 21.09 17.85
CA ALA A 62 21.68 22.12 18.69
C ALA A 62 21.54 21.69 20.17
N VAL A 63 21.21 20.41 20.42
CA VAL A 63 21.11 19.86 21.77
C VAL A 63 22.47 19.77 22.46
N ALA A 64 23.55 19.53 21.71
CA ALA A 64 24.90 19.51 22.26
C ALA A 64 25.33 20.88 22.82
N GLU A 65 24.91 21.98 22.20
CA GLU A 65 25.17 23.33 22.71
C GLU A 65 24.16 23.78 23.77
N ARG A 66 22.90 23.36 23.62
CA ARG A 66 21.78 23.78 24.48
C ARG A 66 20.90 22.59 24.83
N PRO A 67 21.21 21.86 25.92
CA PRO A 67 20.49 20.65 26.29
C PRO A 67 19.00 20.92 26.61
N GLU A 68 18.63 22.15 26.97
CA GLU A 68 17.24 22.53 27.21
C GLU A 68 16.37 22.46 25.93
N LEU A 69 16.99 22.38 24.75
CA LEU A 69 16.29 22.24 23.48
C LEU A 69 15.83 20.81 23.17
N MET A 70 16.26 19.79 23.94
CA MET A 70 16.00 18.39 23.62
C MET A 70 14.53 18.07 23.36
N GLY A 71 13.62 18.60 24.19
CA GLY A 71 12.18 18.39 24.00
C GLY A 71 11.65 18.97 22.68
N ARG A 72 12.11 20.16 22.28
CA ARG A 72 11.72 20.79 21.00
C ARG A 72 12.32 20.07 19.80
N SER A 73 13.56 19.62 19.93
CA SER A 73 14.26 18.84 18.91
C SER A 73 13.52 17.55 18.55
N LEU A 74 12.98 16.84 19.54
CA LEU A 74 12.20 15.62 19.31
C LEU A 74 10.90 15.88 18.52
N ILE A 75 10.27 17.03 18.71
CA ILE A 75 9.06 17.40 17.95
C ILE A 75 9.39 17.54 16.46
N TYR A 76 10.50 18.20 16.11
CA TYR A 76 10.91 18.36 14.70
C TYR A 76 11.29 17.03 14.05
N VAL A 77 12.00 16.16 14.78
CA VAL A 77 12.33 14.81 14.30
C VAL A 77 11.05 14.00 14.08
N GLY A 78 10.09 14.04 15.01
CA GLY A 78 8.80 13.37 14.85
C GLY A 78 7.97 13.91 13.68
N LEU A 79 8.00 15.22 13.44
CA LEU A 79 7.36 15.82 12.25
C LEU A 79 8.02 15.37 10.95
N ALA A 80 9.34 15.17 10.93
CA ALA A 80 10.04 14.63 9.77
C ALA A 80 9.66 13.17 9.48
N GLU A 81 9.43 12.36 10.50
CA GLU A 81 9.01 10.96 10.36
C GLU A 81 7.61 10.80 9.75
N GLY A 82 6.78 11.84 9.82
CA GLY A 82 5.44 11.86 9.25
C GLY A 82 5.38 11.47 7.76
N LEU A 83 6.45 11.70 6.98
CA LEU A 83 6.51 11.28 5.57
C LEU A 83 6.43 9.75 5.41
N ALA A 84 7.08 8.99 6.29
CA ALA A 84 7.03 7.53 6.26
C ALA A 84 5.62 7.04 6.67
N ILE A 85 5.02 7.67 7.68
CA ILE A 85 3.67 7.36 8.13
C ILE A 85 2.65 7.62 7.03
N TYR A 86 2.77 8.71 6.27
CA TYR A 86 1.89 8.95 5.12
C TYR A 86 2.00 7.84 4.07
N GLY A 87 3.22 7.39 3.74
CA GLY A 87 3.42 6.26 2.84
C GLY A 87 2.77 4.97 3.34
N MET A 88 2.86 4.70 4.64
CA MET A 88 2.21 3.56 5.29
C MET A 88 0.68 3.66 5.26
N VAL A 89 0.11 4.84 5.57
CA VAL A 89 -1.34 5.07 5.54
C VAL A 89 -1.88 4.85 4.13
N ILE A 90 -1.23 5.37 3.10
CA ILE A 90 -1.63 5.16 1.71
C ILE A 90 -1.56 3.66 1.34
N ALA A 91 -0.51 2.95 1.76
CA ALA A 91 -0.41 1.51 1.54
C ALA A 91 -1.58 0.75 2.20
N ILE A 92 -1.96 1.11 3.43
CA ILE A 92 -3.12 0.51 4.12
C ILE A 92 -4.42 0.80 3.37
N LEU A 93 -4.62 2.04 2.90
CA LEU A 93 -5.80 2.40 2.11
C LEU A 93 -5.87 1.60 0.81
N ILE A 94 -4.74 1.41 0.13
CA ILE A 94 -4.65 0.55 -1.05
C ILE A 94 -5.02 -0.88 -0.68
N LEU A 95 -4.50 -1.45 0.41
CA LEU A 95 -4.77 -2.85 0.78
C LEU A 95 -6.23 -3.10 1.19
N VAL A 96 -6.87 -2.15 1.86
CA VAL A 96 -8.23 -2.28 2.37
C VAL A 96 -9.30 -1.99 1.30
N THR A 97 -8.97 -1.23 0.26
CA THR A 97 -9.87 -0.93 -0.87
C THR A 97 -9.81 -2.02 -1.93
#